data_AF-A0A165WEN3-F1
#
_entry.id   AF-A0A165WEN3-F1
#
_cell.length_a   1.000
_cell.length_b   1.000
_cell.length_c   1.000
_cell.angle_alpha   90.00
_cell.angle_beta   90.00
_cell.angle_gamma   90.00
#
_symmetry.space_group_name_H-M   'P 1'
#
loop_
_entity.id
_entity.type
_entity.pdbx_description
1 polymer ?
#
loop_
_entity_poly.entity_id
_entity_poly.type
_entity_poly.pdbx_seq_one_letter_code
_entity_poly.pdbx_strand_id
1 'polypeptide(L)'
;RGQHHTIHTIRPFMEVIHERFPTQGVRGTKAVLRQEYGMSVSIKIISQYNRIYEPAAVAARRRHKYERTIYTTLAVGETWGFDQHDKWVRFQLFLHVGLDVYSGRVVWLKIWWTNRNPR
;
A
#
# COMPACT_ATOMS: atom_id res chain seq x y z
N ARG A 1 12.88 16.24 -13.67
CA ARG A 1 14.28 16.25 -13.18
C ARG A 1 14.31 15.56 -11.83
N GLY A 2 14.94 14.38 -11.73
CA GLY A 2 15.10 13.68 -10.45
C GLY A 2 16.22 14.33 -9.65
N GLN A 3 15.98 14.69 -8.40
CA GLN A 3 17.05 15.04 -7.48
C GLN A 3 17.83 13.73 -7.22
N HIS A 4 19.12 13.68 -7.56
CA HIS A 4 19.98 12.50 -7.43
C HIS A 4 20.40 12.27 -5.96
N HIS A 5 19.40 12.17 -5.07
CA HIS A 5 19.63 11.91 -3.65
C HIS A 5 20.25 10.53 -3.45
N THR A 6 21.17 10.43 -2.50
CA THR A 6 21.76 9.17 -2.05
C THR A 6 21.36 8.91 -0.60
N ILE A 7 21.71 7.72 -0.09
CA ILE A 7 21.43 7.35 1.31
C ILE A 7 22.11 8.33 2.28
N HIS A 8 23.31 8.80 1.93
CA HIS A 8 24.07 9.72 2.76
C HIS A 8 23.48 11.13 2.78
N THR A 9 22.95 11.62 1.64
CA THR A 9 22.38 12.98 1.58
C THR A 9 21.06 13.10 2.35
N ILE A 10 20.30 12.01 2.47
CA ILE A 10 19.01 12.02 3.18
C ILE A 10 19.13 11.70 4.67
N ARG A 11 20.25 11.08 5.10
CA ARG A 11 20.45 10.59 6.47
C ARG A 11 20.14 11.60 7.58
N PRO A 12 20.67 12.85 7.58
CA PRO A 12 20.42 13.77 8.69
C PRO A 12 18.92 14.11 8.83
N PHE A 13 18.20 14.18 7.72
CA PHE A 13 16.76 14.41 7.73
C PHE A 13 15.98 13.17 8.18
N MET A 14 16.45 11.98 7.78
CA MET A 14 15.84 10.71 8.20
C MET A 14 15.92 10.52 9.72
N GLU A 15 17.06 10.84 10.34
CA GLU A 15 17.25 10.73 11.79
C GLU A 15 16.26 11.63 12.54
N VAL A 16 16.12 12.90 12.15
CA VAL A 16 15.14 13.83 12.74
C VAL A 16 13.70 13.36 12.54
N ILE A 17 13.35 12.87 11.35
CA ILE A 17 11.99 12.40 11.05
C ILE A 17 11.65 11.15 11.88
N HIS A 18 12.60 10.22 12.04
CA HIS A 18 12.37 8.99 12.79
C HIS A 18 12.38 9.21 14.30
N GLU A 19 13.14 10.20 14.81
CA GLU A 19 13.03 10.64 16.20
C GLU A 19 11.62 11.21 16.48
N ARG A 20 11.11 12.04 15.56
CA ARG A 20 9.76 12.62 15.67
C ARG A 20 8.64 11.60 15.45
N PHE A 21 8.83 10.65 14.54
CA PHE A 21 7.83 9.66 14.12
C PHE A 21 8.41 8.24 14.04
N PRO A 22 8.65 7.57 15.19
CA PRO A 22 9.39 6.31 15.24
C PRO A 22 8.71 5.15 14.49
N THR A 23 7.39 5.18 14.34
CA THR A 23 6.64 4.10 13.66
C THR A 23 6.38 4.39 12.17
N GLN A 24 6.79 5.56 11.66
CA GLN A 24 6.44 6.01 10.32
C GLN A 24 6.98 5.09 9.21
N GLY A 25 6.12 4.80 8.23
CA GLY A 25 6.50 4.00 7.06
C GLY A 25 7.04 4.86 5.92
N VAL A 26 7.69 4.20 4.96
CA VAL A 26 8.39 4.82 3.81
C VAL A 26 7.57 5.87 3.05
N ARG A 27 6.27 5.66 2.88
CA ARG A 27 5.37 6.62 2.20
C ARG A 27 5.14 7.89 3.02
N GLY A 28 4.99 7.74 4.34
CA GLY A 28 4.86 8.86 5.27
C GLY A 28 6.15 9.67 5.30
N THR A 29 7.28 9.00 5.47
CA THR A 29 8.61 9.64 5.47
C THR A 29 8.84 10.43 4.18
N LYS A 30 8.47 9.86 3.02
CA LYS A 30 8.54 10.58 1.73
C LYS A 30 7.67 11.83 1.70
N ALA A 31 6.47 11.78 2.30
CA ALA A 31 5.60 12.95 2.35
C ALA A 31 6.21 14.06 3.20
N VAL A 32 6.76 13.72 4.37
CA VAL A 32 7.46 14.68 5.26
C VAL A 32 8.69 15.27 4.58
N LEU A 33 9.55 14.44 3.96
CA LEU A 33 10.71 14.90 3.19
C LEU A 33 10.32 15.89 2.09
N ARG A 34 9.18 15.67 1.43
CA ARG A 34 8.69 16.57 0.38
C ARG A 34 8.09 17.85 0.96
N GLN A 35 7.29 17.77 2.01
CA GLN A 35 6.53 18.89 2.57
C GLN A 35 7.38 19.82 3.43
N GLU A 36 8.20 19.26 4.32
CA GLU A 36 8.99 20.03 5.28
C GLU A 36 10.37 20.40 4.71
N TYR A 37 10.97 19.53 3.89
CA TYR A 37 12.35 19.70 3.41
C TYR A 37 12.47 19.91 1.90
N GLY A 38 11.36 19.94 1.15
CA GLY A 38 11.37 20.14 -0.31
C GLY A 38 12.10 19.05 -1.11
N MET A 39 12.40 17.90 -0.49
CA MET A 39 13.18 16.82 -1.09
C MET A 39 12.28 15.77 -1.73
N SER A 40 12.43 15.58 -3.04
CA SER A 40 11.75 14.52 -3.78
C SER A 40 12.62 13.28 -3.84
N VAL A 41 12.54 12.46 -2.79
CA VAL A 41 13.33 11.22 -2.67
C VAL A 41 12.56 10.00 -3.19
N SER A 42 13.27 9.08 -3.83
CA SER A 42 12.70 7.79 -4.24
C SER A 42 12.37 6.92 -3.02
N ILE A 43 11.21 6.26 -3.05
CA ILE A 43 10.79 5.27 -2.03
C ILE A 43 11.84 4.16 -1.89
N LYS A 44 12.54 3.81 -2.98
CA LYS A 44 13.60 2.79 -2.97
C LYS A 44 14.76 3.20 -2.06
N ILE A 45 15.20 4.46 -2.12
CA ILE A 45 16.33 4.96 -1.33
C ILE A 45 15.95 5.00 0.15
N ILE A 46 14.76 5.51 0.48
CA ILE A 46 14.26 5.54 1.87
C ILE A 46 14.13 4.11 2.42
N SER A 47 13.58 3.19 1.64
CA SER A 47 13.47 1.78 2.02
C SER A 47 14.85 1.14 2.24
N GLN A 48 15.84 1.46 1.39
CA GLN A 48 17.21 0.97 1.54
C GLN A 48 17.88 1.54 2.79
N TYR A 49 17.69 2.83 3.08
CA TYR A 49 18.13 3.45 4.34
C TYR A 49 17.58 2.69 5.55
N ASN A 50 16.25 2.49 5.62
CA ASN A 50 15.61 1.82 6.75
C ASN A 50 16.12 0.38 6.95
N ARG A 51 16.44 -0.34 5.87
CA ARG A 51 16.99 -1.70 5.95
C ARG A 51 18.43 -1.73 6.47
N ILE A 52 19.23 -0.71 6.17
CA ILE A 52 20.63 -0.62 6.60
C ILE A 52 20.72 -0.15 8.05
N TYR A 53 19.99 0.91 8.41
CA TYR A 53 20.14 1.57 9.71
C TYR A 53 19.11 1.13 10.76
N GLU A 54 17.94 0.65 10.35
CA GLU A 54 16.86 0.24 11.26
C GLU A 54 16.25 -1.13 10.93
N PRO A 55 17.06 -2.19 10.74
CA PRO A 55 16.56 -3.50 10.34
C PRO A 55 15.56 -4.08 11.35
N ALA A 56 15.75 -3.82 12.65
CA ALA A 56 14.83 -4.27 13.71
C ALA A 56 13.46 -3.60 13.60
N ALA A 57 13.41 -2.29 13.36
CA ALA A 57 12.14 -1.57 13.18
C ALA A 57 11.44 -1.97 11.87
N VAL A 58 12.19 -2.31 10.82
CA VAL A 58 11.63 -2.88 9.59
C VAL A 58 11.04 -4.27 9.84
N ALA A 59 11.73 -5.11 10.61
CA ALA A 59 11.24 -6.44 10.98
C ALA A 59 9.97 -6.34 11.83
N ALA A 60 9.93 -5.47 12.84
CA ALA A 60 8.75 -5.25 13.67
C ALA A 60 7.53 -4.75 12.86
N ARG A 61 7.75 -3.94 11.81
CA ARG A 61 6.70 -3.46 10.91
C ARG A 61 6.23 -4.50 9.88
N ARG A 62 6.96 -5.60 9.65
CA ARG A 62 6.45 -6.72 8.85
C ARG A 62 5.28 -7.33 9.63
N ARG A 63 4.13 -6.70 9.44
CA ARG A 63 2.85 -7.05 10.04
C ARG A 63 2.52 -8.45 9.54
N HIS A 64 2.82 -9.46 10.36
CA HIS A 64 2.28 -10.82 10.22
C HIS A 64 0.79 -10.82 10.58
N LYS A 65 0.03 -9.82 10.10
CA LYS A 65 -1.36 -9.56 10.48
C LYS A 65 -2.28 -9.68 9.27
N TYR A 66 -2.01 -10.66 8.42
CA TYR A 66 -3.06 -11.23 7.60
C TYR A 66 -3.89 -12.13 8.52
N GLU A 67 -4.70 -11.51 9.36
CA GLU A 67 -5.74 -12.22 10.09
C GLU A 67 -6.82 -12.57 9.07
N ARG A 68 -7.12 -13.86 8.93
CA ARG A 68 -8.18 -14.32 8.05
C ARG A 68 -9.51 -13.83 8.62
N THR A 69 -10.10 -12.83 8.01
CA THR A 69 -11.49 -12.44 8.30
C THR A 69 -12.40 -13.59 7.84
N ILE A 70 -13.16 -14.15 8.77
CA ILE A 70 -14.24 -15.09 8.49
C ILE A 70 -15.52 -14.28 8.43
N TYR A 71 -16.23 -14.35 7.32
CA TYR A 71 -17.55 -13.76 7.20
C TYR A 71 -18.59 -14.81 7.58
N THR A 72 -19.34 -14.56 8.65
CA THR A 72 -20.50 -15.37 9.02
C THR A 72 -21.75 -14.66 8.55
N THR A 73 -22.51 -15.29 7.67
CA THR A 73 -23.77 -14.76 7.13
C THR A 73 -24.85 -15.82 7.33
N LEU A 74 -26.08 -15.39 7.60
CA LEU A 74 -27.22 -16.26 7.91
C LEU A 74 -28.03 -16.61 6.66
N ALA A 75 -28.02 -15.74 5.64
CA ALA A 75 -28.77 -15.94 4.40
C ALA A 75 -28.07 -15.41 3.15
N VAL A 76 -28.52 -15.88 1.99
CA VAL A 76 -28.18 -15.32 0.67
C VAL A 76 -28.66 -13.87 0.61
N GLY A 77 -27.83 -12.96 0.12
CA GLY A 77 -28.18 -11.54 -0.03
C GLY A 77 -27.86 -10.66 1.17
N GLU A 78 -27.45 -11.23 2.31
CA GLU A 78 -27.18 -10.47 3.54
C GLU A 78 -25.83 -9.76 3.51
N THR A 79 -24.81 -10.34 2.87
CA THR A 79 -23.49 -9.72 2.74
C THR A 79 -22.89 -10.04 1.39
N TRP A 80 -22.44 -9.00 0.70
CA TRP A 80 -21.73 -9.10 -0.56
C TRP A 80 -20.28 -8.65 -0.39
N GLY A 81 -19.35 -9.46 -0.88
CA GLY A 81 -17.96 -9.09 -1.06
C GLY A 81 -17.77 -8.56 -2.47
N PHE A 82 -17.16 -7.40 -2.62
CA PHE A 82 -16.85 -6.83 -3.93
C PHE A 82 -15.35 -6.52 -4.01
N ASP A 83 -14.75 -6.84 -5.14
CA ASP A 83 -13.33 -6.63 -5.39
C ASP A 83 -13.08 -6.21 -6.84
N GLN A 84 -11.94 -5.54 -7.04
CA GLN A 84 -11.42 -5.12 -8.31
C GLN A 84 -10.16 -5.91 -8.64
N HIS A 85 -10.10 -6.47 -9.85
CA HIS A 85 -9.01 -7.38 -10.23
C HIS A 85 -8.33 -6.95 -11.53
N ASP A 86 -7.00 -6.95 -11.50
CA ASP A 86 -6.13 -6.42 -12.54
C ASP A 86 -5.29 -7.49 -13.25
N LYS A 87 -5.49 -8.80 -12.97
CA LYS A 87 -4.67 -9.84 -13.61
C LYS A 87 -4.89 -9.92 -15.12
N TRP A 88 -5.99 -9.36 -15.63
CA TRP A 88 -6.33 -9.32 -17.06
C TRP A 88 -5.94 -8.01 -17.75
N VAL A 89 -5.14 -7.17 -17.09
CA VAL A 89 -4.59 -5.93 -17.67
C VAL A 89 -3.84 -6.16 -18.98
N ARG A 90 -3.20 -7.33 -19.18
CA ARG A 90 -2.56 -7.67 -20.46
C ARG A 90 -3.52 -7.67 -21.66
N PHE A 91 -4.82 -7.82 -21.40
CA PHE A 91 -5.90 -7.75 -22.38
C PHE A 91 -6.68 -6.44 -22.32
N GLN A 92 -6.21 -5.46 -21.54
CA GLN A 92 -6.92 -4.20 -21.26
C GLN A 92 -8.29 -4.42 -20.59
N LEU A 93 -8.45 -5.51 -19.83
CA LEU A 93 -9.67 -5.82 -19.09
C LEU A 93 -9.43 -5.66 -17.59
N PHE A 94 -10.21 -4.78 -16.96
CA PHE A 94 -10.25 -4.61 -15.52
C PHE A 94 -11.56 -5.20 -15.02
N LEU A 95 -11.49 -6.17 -14.11
CA LEU A 95 -12.70 -6.87 -13.66
C LEU A 95 -13.18 -6.27 -12.35
N HIS A 96 -14.48 -6.01 -12.27
CA HIS A 96 -15.19 -5.71 -11.04
C HIS A 96 -16.13 -6.87 -10.74
N VAL A 97 -15.91 -7.54 -9.60
CA VAL A 97 -16.62 -8.74 -9.22
C VAL A 97 -17.39 -8.49 -7.94
N GLY A 98 -18.65 -8.91 -7.91
CA GLY A 98 -19.45 -9.03 -6.70
C GLY A 98 -19.74 -10.49 -6.43
N LEU A 99 -19.47 -10.92 -5.20
CA LEU A 99 -19.74 -12.26 -4.69
C LEU A 99 -20.75 -12.15 -3.55
N ASP A 100 -21.74 -13.03 -3.57
CA ASP A 100 -22.55 -13.29 -2.39
C ASP A 100 -21.73 -14.15 -1.43
N VAL A 101 -21.53 -13.66 -0.20
CA VAL A 101 -20.62 -14.31 0.76
C VAL A 101 -21.18 -15.63 1.27
N TYR A 102 -22.51 -15.74 1.42
CA TYR A 102 -23.17 -16.95 1.91
C TYR A 102 -23.05 -18.10 0.91
N SER A 103 -23.47 -17.87 -0.33
CA SER A 103 -23.53 -18.89 -1.38
C SER A 103 -22.24 -19.03 -2.20
N GLY A 104 -21.34 -18.05 -2.11
CA GLY A 104 -20.15 -17.95 -2.95
C GLY A 104 -20.45 -17.63 -4.42
N ARG A 105 -21.71 -17.34 -4.78
CA ARG A 105 -22.09 -17.08 -6.16
C ARG A 105 -21.61 -15.72 -6.63
N VAL A 106 -21.16 -15.66 -7.88
CA VAL A 106 -20.91 -14.40 -8.59
C VAL A 106 -22.25 -13.72 -8.86
N VAL A 107 -22.51 -12.63 -8.15
CA VAL A 107 -23.70 -11.79 -8.35
C VAL A 107 -23.51 -10.94 -9.60
N TRP A 108 -22.30 -10.42 -9.81
CA TRP A 108 -21.93 -9.76 -11.06
C TRP A 108 -20.45 -9.90 -11.38
N LEU A 109 -20.16 -9.82 -12.68
CA LEU A 109 -18.82 -9.67 -13.24
C LEU A 109 -18.93 -8.62 -14.35
N LYS A 110 -18.27 -7.47 -14.16
CA LYS A 110 -18.26 -6.39 -15.15
C LYS A 110 -16.84 -6.07 -15.57
N ILE A 111 -16.66 -5.79 -16.86
CA ILE A 111 -15.46 -5.13 -17.35
C ILE A 111 -15.59 -3.64 -17.02
N TRP A 112 -14.52 -3.07 -16.48
CA TRP A 112 -14.43 -1.68 -16.06
C TRP A 112 -13.30 -0.98 -16.81
N TRP A 113 -13.33 0.35 -16.86
CA TRP A 113 -12.35 1.12 -17.63
C TRP A 113 -11.02 1.34 -16.89
N THR A 114 -10.98 1.21 -15.56
CA THR A 114 -9.75 1.36 -14.75
C THR A 114 -9.89 0.84 -13.31
N ASN A 115 -8.85 0.19 -12.76
CA ASN A 115 -8.76 -0.11 -11.32
C ASN A 115 -8.08 1.00 -10.50
N ARG A 116 -7.70 2.12 -11.11
CA ARG A 116 -7.15 3.27 -10.39
C ARG A 116 -8.29 4.22 -10.06
N ASN A 117 -8.43 4.56 -8.78
CA ASN A 117 -9.32 5.63 -8.35
C ASN A 117 -8.97 6.91 -9.12
N PRO A 118 -9.87 7.49 -9.93
CA PRO A 118 -9.62 8.75 -10.61
C PRO A 118 -9.47 9.85 -9.54
N ARG A 119 -8.23 10.23 -9.28
CA ARG A 119 -7.85 11.40 -8.50
C ARG A 119 -7.17 12.39 -9.41
#